data_AF-A0AAJ6Y146-F1
#
_entry.id   AF-A0AAJ6Y146-F1
#
_cell.length_a   1.000
_cell.length_b   1.000
_cell.length_c   1.000
_cell.angle_alpha   90.00
_cell.angle_beta   90.00
_cell.angle_gamma   90.00
#
_symmetry.space_group_name_H-M   'P 1'
#
loop_
_entity.id
_entity.type
_entity.pdbx_description
1 polymer ?
#
loop_
_entity_poly.entity_id
_entity_poly.type
_entity_poly.pdbx_seq_one_letter_code
_entity_poly.pdbx_strand_id
1 'polypeptide(L)'
;MGAEKRWLFTLFSSAFLSLLFLLVYSISAFSSSKQFPSIIHHGIHHPPAFAYYISGGRGDKDRILRLLLAVYHPRNRYLLHLGAEASDKERMKLIGAVNAVPAIRSFGNVDVVGKPGRLTYMGSSNLAAILRAAAILLRMDAGWTWFVSLSAVDYPLVTQDDLSHVFSSVSRDLNFIDHTSDLGWKESQRIQPIVVDPGIYLARRSQIFHATEKRPTPDGFKVFTGSPWVILSRSFLEFCVLGWDNLPRTLLMYFNNVVLSEESYFHSVICNAPEFKNTTLNSDLRYMVWDNPPKMEPHFLNTSDYDLMVQSGVAFARQFQKDDPVLDKVDEKILKRGHDRVAPGAWCTGRRTWWIDPCSQWGDVNVVKPGPQAKKFKETIKNLLDEWNSQMNQCK
;
A
#
# COMPACT_ATOMS: atom_id res chain seq x y z
N MET A 1 54.90 -22.83 39.73
CA MET A 1 54.85 -21.47 39.13
C MET A 1 54.20 -21.41 37.73
N GLY A 2 53.29 -22.34 37.36
CA GLY A 2 52.71 -22.40 35.99
C GLY A 2 51.18 -22.23 35.89
N ALA A 3 50.43 -22.42 36.98
CA ALA A 3 48.98 -22.35 36.98
C ALA A 3 48.42 -20.92 37.14
N GLU A 4 49.05 -20.08 37.97
CA GLU A 4 48.61 -18.70 38.20
C GLU A 4 48.73 -17.81 36.95
N LYS A 5 49.79 -18.02 36.14
CA LYS A 5 49.99 -17.26 34.90
C LYS A 5 48.92 -17.51 33.83
N ARG A 6 48.34 -18.72 33.79
CA ARG A 6 47.27 -19.06 32.83
C ARG A 6 45.96 -18.36 33.16
N TRP A 7 45.59 -18.31 34.44
CA TRP A 7 44.38 -17.64 34.91
C TRP A 7 44.44 -16.11 34.71
N LEU A 8 45.61 -15.51 34.94
CA LEU A 8 45.84 -14.10 34.66
C LEU A 8 45.69 -13.78 33.17
N PHE A 9 46.19 -14.64 32.28
CA PHE A 9 46.07 -14.44 30.85
C PHE A 9 44.61 -14.55 30.35
N THR A 10 43.82 -15.48 30.90
CA THR A 10 42.40 -15.63 30.54
C THR A 10 41.55 -14.47 31.04
N LEU A 11 41.80 -14.00 32.27
CA LEU A 11 41.12 -12.83 32.85
C LEU A 11 41.46 -11.54 32.10
N PHE A 12 42.73 -11.36 31.76
CA PHE A 12 43.17 -10.21 30.96
C PHE A 12 42.56 -10.26 29.56
N SER A 13 42.52 -11.44 28.93
CA SER A 13 41.91 -11.61 27.60
C SER A 13 40.39 -11.34 27.62
N SER A 14 39.67 -11.82 28.64
CA SER A 14 38.23 -11.58 28.76
C SER A 14 37.92 -10.12 29.07
N ALA A 15 38.73 -9.47 29.92
CA ALA A 15 38.59 -8.06 30.23
C ALA A 15 38.90 -7.19 29.00
N PHE A 16 39.95 -7.52 28.25
CA PHE A 16 40.32 -6.83 27.02
C PHE A 16 39.24 -6.98 25.94
N LEU A 17 38.70 -8.18 25.73
CA LEU A 17 37.57 -8.41 24.82
C LEU A 17 36.32 -7.64 25.27
N SER A 18 36.00 -7.65 26.56
CA SER A 18 34.86 -6.90 27.10
C SER A 18 35.02 -5.40 26.94
N LEU A 19 36.23 -4.87 27.16
CA LEU A 19 36.57 -3.46 26.96
C LEU A 19 36.51 -3.10 25.46
N LEU A 20 36.97 -3.98 24.58
CA LEU A 20 36.87 -3.82 23.13
C LEU A 20 35.40 -3.78 22.69
N PHE A 21 34.55 -4.68 23.19
CA PHE A 21 33.11 -4.67 22.93
C PHE A 21 32.45 -3.39 23.46
N LEU A 22 32.81 -2.93 24.66
CA LEU A 22 32.32 -1.67 25.23
C LEU A 22 32.78 -0.44 24.44
N LEU A 23 34.02 -0.43 23.96
CA LEU A 23 34.55 0.65 23.12
C LEU A 23 33.88 0.67 21.75
N VAL A 24 33.69 -0.48 21.11
CA VAL A 24 32.96 -0.60 19.83
C VAL A 24 31.49 -0.17 20.02
N TYR A 25 30.86 -0.57 21.13
CA TYR A 25 29.51 -0.14 21.48
C TYR A 25 29.44 1.38 21.73
N SER A 26 30.41 1.94 22.44
CA SER A 26 30.48 3.38 22.73
C SER A 26 30.73 4.19 21.46
N ILE A 27 31.62 3.75 20.56
CA ILE A 27 31.87 4.41 19.28
C ILE A 27 30.62 4.33 18.39
N SER A 28 29.87 3.23 18.42
CA SER A 28 28.59 3.10 17.70
C SER A 28 27.48 4.01 18.28
N ALA A 29 27.46 4.20 19.60
CA ALA A 29 26.52 5.10 20.27
C ALA A 29 26.84 6.59 20.03
N PHE A 30 28.12 6.95 19.92
CA PHE A 30 28.57 8.32 19.62
C PHE A 30 28.57 8.66 18.12
N SER A 31 28.62 7.66 17.22
CA SER A 31 28.53 7.87 15.77
C SER A 31 27.10 8.05 15.25
N SER A 32 26.07 7.76 16.06
CA SER A 32 24.69 8.05 15.68
C SER A 32 24.40 9.53 15.94
N SER A 33 24.93 10.43 15.09
CA SER A 33 24.31 11.75 14.98
C SER A 33 22.84 11.51 14.70
N LYS A 34 21.94 11.95 15.60
CA LYS A 34 20.51 11.94 15.32
C LYS A 34 20.31 12.95 14.19
N GLN A 35 20.36 12.46 12.96
CA GLN A 35 20.09 13.29 11.81
C GLN A 35 18.64 13.75 11.93
N PHE A 36 18.41 15.05 11.95
CA PHE A 36 17.06 15.58 12.00
C PHE A 36 16.32 15.23 10.70
N PRO A 37 15.01 14.97 10.76
CA PRO A 37 14.23 14.75 9.54
C PRO A 37 14.31 16.00 8.66
N SER A 38 14.54 15.79 7.37
CA SER A 38 14.49 16.88 6.39
C SER A 38 13.06 17.42 6.29
N ILE A 39 12.93 18.72 6.04
CA ILE A 39 11.62 19.37 5.91
C ILE A 39 10.95 18.89 4.62
N ILE A 40 9.70 18.45 4.74
CA ILE A 40 8.89 18.03 3.58
C ILE A 40 8.11 19.25 3.09
N HIS A 41 8.29 19.60 1.82
CA HIS A 41 7.53 20.64 1.15
C HIS A 41 6.35 20.04 0.39
N HIS A 42 5.13 20.49 0.71
CA HIS A 42 3.90 20.10 0.04
C HIS A 42 3.43 21.20 -0.93
N GLY A 43 2.47 20.87 -1.80
CA GLY A 43 1.91 21.80 -2.78
C GLY A 43 2.26 21.44 -4.22
N ILE A 44 1.69 22.18 -5.18
CA ILE A 44 1.67 21.83 -6.60
C ILE A 44 3.05 21.84 -7.27
N HIS A 45 3.97 22.66 -6.76
CA HIS A 45 5.34 22.80 -7.28
C HIS A 45 6.33 21.78 -6.69
N HIS A 46 5.87 20.93 -5.78
CA HIS A 46 6.67 19.89 -5.16
C HIS A 46 6.16 18.50 -5.57
N PRO A 47 7.02 17.46 -5.54
CA PRO A 47 6.57 16.10 -5.81
C PRO A 47 5.39 15.71 -4.92
N PRO A 48 4.48 14.85 -5.40
CA PRO A 48 3.37 14.41 -4.59
C PRO A 48 3.82 13.59 -3.38
N ALA A 49 2.88 13.40 -2.46
CA ALA A 49 3.02 12.52 -1.31
C ALA A 49 1.85 11.54 -1.33
N PHE A 50 2.11 10.28 -1.03
CA PHE A 50 1.13 9.21 -1.09
C PHE A 50 0.75 8.75 0.31
N ALA A 51 -0.51 8.40 0.50
CA ALA A 51 -1.03 7.75 1.69
C ALA A 51 -1.26 6.27 1.39
N TYR A 52 -0.41 5.41 1.90
CA TYR A 52 -0.50 3.97 1.72
C TYR A 52 -1.28 3.32 2.86
N TYR A 53 -2.31 2.57 2.50
CA TYR A 53 -2.94 1.61 3.40
C TYR A 53 -2.47 0.20 3.02
N ILE A 54 -1.64 -0.41 3.87
CA ILE A 54 -1.06 -1.74 3.63
C ILE A 54 -1.72 -2.74 4.59
N SER A 55 -2.49 -3.66 4.03
CA SER A 55 -3.27 -4.64 4.79
C SER A 55 -2.73 -6.06 4.66
N GLY A 56 -2.96 -6.90 5.66
CA GLY A 56 -2.64 -8.32 5.63
C GLY A 56 -3.28 -9.03 6.82
N GLY A 57 -3.26 -10.35 6.79
CA GLY A 57 -3.88 -11.17 7.81
C GLY A 57 -2.88 -11.85 8.74
N ARG A 58 -3.31 -12.96 9.32
CA ARG A 58 -2.45 -13.82 10.16
C ARG A 58 -1.25 -14.31 9.36
N GLY A 59 -0.04 -14.10 9.89
CA GLY A 59 1.21 -14.56 9.29
C GLY A 59 1.81 -13.60 8.25
N ASP A 60 1.13 -12.49 7.94
CA ASP A 60 1.57 -11.52 6.94
C ASP A 60 2.50 -10.44 7.50
N LYS A 61 2.86 -10.47 8.78
CA LYS A 61 3.76 -9.48 9.42
C LYS A 61 5.04 -9.21 8.61
N ASP A 62 5.73 -10.27 8.18
CA ASP A 62 6.98 -10.14 7.39
C ASP A 62 6.71 -9.62 5.97
N ARG A 63 5.58 -9.97 5.37
CA ARG A 63 5.20 -9.53 4.03
C ARG A 63 4.81 -8.06 4.01
N ILE A 64 4.04 -7.61 4.99
CA ILE A 64 3.73 -6.19 5.19
C ILE A 64 5.01 -5.39 5.40
N LEU A 65 5.95 -5.89 6.23
CA LEU A 65 7.22 -5.21 6.45
C LEU A 65 8.04 -5.12 5.15
N ARG A 66 8.17 -6.23 4.42
CA ARG A 66 8.88 -6.27 3.13
C ARG A 66 8.29 -5.27 2.14
N LEU A 67 6.95 -5.28 1.99
CA LEU A 67 6.23 -4.38 1.11
C LEU A 67 6.39 -2.92 1.54
N LEU A 68 6.22 -2.60 2.83
CA LEU A 68 6.45 -1.26 3.37
C LEU A 68 7.84 -0.75 2.98
N LEU A 69 8.88 -1.55 3.20
CA LEU A 69 10.26 -1.15 2.88
C LEU A 69 10.47 -0.95 1.37
N ALA A 70 9.77 -1.73 0.53
CA ALA A 70 9.81 -1.60 -0.92
C ALA A 70 9.12 -0.31 -1.41
N VAL A 71 8.07 0.16 -0.72
CA VAL A 71 7.34 1.39 -1.06
C VAL A 71 7.66 2.58 -0.16
N TYR A 72 8.65 2.49 0.73
CA TYR A 72 8.93 3.53 1.72
C TYR A 72 9.59 4.77 1.10
N HIS A 73 9.06 5.94 1.45
CA HIS A 73 9.64 7.24 1.17
C HIS A 73 9.26 8.21 2.31
N PRO A 74 10.18 9.08 2.79
CA PRO A 74 9.90 10.00 3.90
C PRO A 74 8.72 10.95 3.68
N ARG A 75 8.43 11.30 2.42
CA ARG A 75 7.30 12.18 2.03
C ARG A 75 5.92 11.56 2.24
N ASN A 76 5.84 10.24 2.24
CA ASN A 76 4.58 9.52 2.21
C ASN A 76 4.10 9.21 3.63
N ARG A 77 2.80 8.90 3.76
CA ARG A 77 2.20 8.41 5.00
C ARG A 77 1.80 6.95 4.85
N TYR A 78 2.02 6.14 5.88
CA TYR A 78 1.74 4.71 5.85
C TYR A 78 0.87 4.32 7.04
N LEU A 79 -0.21 3.59 6.76
CA LEU A 79 -1.03 2.93 7.77
C LEU A 79 -1.02 1.42 7.50
N LEU A 80 -0.39 0.67 8.41
CA LEU A 80 -0.31 -0.78 8.35
C LEU A 80 -1.45 -1.41 9.13
N HIS A 81 -2.08 -2.42 8.56
CA HIS A 81 -3.19 -3.13 9.18
C HIS A 81 -2.98 -4.65 9.10
N LEU A 82 -2.69 -5.25 10.26
CA LEU A 82 -2.82 -6.68 10.46
C LEU A 82 -4.23 -6.97 11.01
N GLY A 83 -4.99 -7.78 10.27
CA GLY A 83 -6.36 -8.15 10.60
C GLY A 83 -6.50 -8.74 12.01
N ALA A 84 -7.71 -8.68 12.57
CA ALA A 84 -7.97 -9.13 13.94
C ALA A 84 -7.70 -10.64 14.18
N GLU A 85 -7.58 -11.43 13.12
CA GLU A 85 -7.16 -12.83 13.15
C GLU A 85 -5.66 -13.04 13.42
N ALA A 86 -4.83 -12.01 13.25
CA ALA A 86 -3.44 -11.98 13.68
C ALA A 86 -3.36 -11.82 15.20
N SER A 87 -2.29 -12.34 15.82
CA SER A 87 -2.10 -12.25 17.27
C SER A 87 -1.58 -10.88 17.71
N ASP A 88 -1.84 -10.47 18.95
CA ASP A 88 -1.25 -9.24 19.51
C ASP A 88 0.28 -9.30 19.51
N LYS A 89 0.85 -10.49 19.76
CA LYS A 89 2.30 -10.73 19.66
C LYS A 89 2.83 -10.44 18.26
N GLU A 90 2.10 -10.82 17.23
CA GLU A 90 2.47 -10.55 15.84
C GLU A 90 2.41 -9.04 15.52
N ARG A 91 1.35 -8.35 15.94
CA ARG A 91 1.23 -6.89 15.82
C ARG A 91 2.35 -6.15 16.55
N MET A 92 2.69 -6.56 17.77
CA MET A 92 3.80 -5.96 18.53
C MET A 92 5.15 -6.20 17.85
N LYS A 93 5.37 -7.37 17.24
CA LYS A 93 6.56 -7.63 16.45
C LYS A 93 6.63 -6.76 15.18
N LEU A 94 5.50 -6.50 14.52
CA LEU A 94 5.46 -5.56 13.39
C LEU A 94 5.89 -4.16 13.83
N ILE A 95 5.31 -3.65 14.92
CA ILE A 95 5.67 -2.33 15.49
C ILE A 95 7.16 -2.27 15.83
N GLY A 96 7.69 -3.31 16.48
CA GLY A 96 9.12 -3.39 16.81
C GLY A 96 10.01 -3.36 15.56
N ALA A 97 9.64 -4.09 14.50
CA ALA A 97 10.39 -4.12 13.25
C ALA A 97 10.35 -2.78 12.50
N VAL A 98 9.18 -2.13 12.46
CA VAL A 98 9.01 -0.79 11.87
C VAL A 98 9.88 0.24 12.60
N ASN A 99 9.86 0.24 13.93
CA ASN A 99 10.65 1.16 14.75
C ASN A 99 12.16 0.89 14.71
N ALA A 100 12.57 -0.30 14.26
CA ALA A 100 13.99 -0.63 14.08
C ALA A 100 14.59 0.03 12.83
N VAL A 101 13.76 0.49 11.88
CA VAL A 101 14.22 1.17 10.66
C VAL A 101 14.55 2.63 10.98
N PRO A 102 15.81 3.08 10.83
CA PRO A 102 16.23 4.42 11.26
C PRO A 102 15.42 5.55 10.61
N ALA A 103 15.18 5.48 9.30
CA ALA A 103 14.43 6.49 8.58
C ALA A 103 12.97 6.55 9.09
N ILE A 104 12.29 5.41 9.25
CA ILE A 104 10.90 5.39 9.75
C ILE A 104 10.82 6.01 11.14
N ARG A 105 11.73 5.62 12.03
CA ARG A 105 11.78 6.16 13.40
C ARG A 105 12.01 7.67 13.42
N SER A 106 12.85 8.19 12.52
CA SER A 106 13.17 9.61 12.46
C SER A 106 12.07 10.47 11.82
N PHE A 107 11.38 9.97 10.80
CA PHE A 107 10.32 10.71 10.10
C PHE A 107 8.93 10.50 10.72
N GLY A 108 8.72 9.42 11.48
CA GLY A 108 7.46 9.20 12.21
C GLY A 108 6.22 9.09 11.30
N ASN A 109 6.42 8.59 10.08
CA ASN A 109 5.43 8.58 9.00
C ASN A 109 4.75 7.22 8.76
N VAL A 110 4.95 6.26 9.67
CA VAL A 110 4.36 4.91 9.61
C VAL A 110 3.64 4.59 10.92
N ASP A 111 2.37 4.20 10.81
CA ASP A 111 1.54 3.79 11.94
C ASP A 111 0.99 2.38 11.74
N VAL A 112 0.69 1.69 12.84
CA VAL A 112 0.03 0.39 12.84
C VAL A 112 -1.34 0.52 13.48
N VAL A 113 -2.38 0.00 12.84
CA VAL A 113 -3.75 -0.02 13.38
C VAL A 113 -3.77 -0.80 14.69
N GLY A 114 -3.99 -0.10 15.80
CA GLY A 114 -3.96 -0.71 17.14
C GLY A 114 -5.20 -1.57 17.47
N LYS A 115 -6.37 -1.23 16.92
CA LYS A 115 -7.62 -1.98 17.11
C LYS A 115 -8.18 -2.43 15.76
N PRO A 116 -7.67 -3.54 15.19
CA PRO A 116 -8.11 -4.04 13.90
C PRO A 116 -9.53 -4.59 13.97
N GLY A 117 -10.29 -4.40 12.88
CA GLY A 117 -11.57 -5.08 12.68
C GLY A 117 -11.36 -6.51 12.17
N ARG A 118 -12.42 -7.32 12.16
CA ARG A 118 -12.40 -8.58 11.41
C ARG A 118 -12.78 -8.30 9.98
N LEU A 119 -12.04 -8.91 9.06
CA LEU A 119 -12.32 -8.85 7.64
C LEU A 119 -13.01 -10.14 7.21
N THR A 120 -14.06 -10.01 6.43
CA THR A 120 -14.78 -11.10 5.78
C THR A 120 -14.53 -10.96 4.30
N TYR A 121 -13.94 -11.98 3.67
CA TYR A 121 -13.48 -11.93 2.28
C TYR A 121 -14.55 -11.43 1.29
N MET A 122 -15.79 -11.89 1.40
CA MET A 122 -16.91 -11.48 0.53
C MET A 122 -17.80 -10.38 1.13
N GLY A 123 -17.44 -9.86 2.30
CA GLY A 123 -18.28 -8.99 3.11
C GLY A 123 -17.84 -7.52 3.09
N SER A 124 -18.74 -6.64 3.51
CA SER A 124 -18.55 -5.19 3.54
C SER A 124 -17.56 -4.67 4.59
N SER A 125 -17.06 -5.54 5.47
CA SER A 125 -15.98 -5.23 6.42
C SER A 125 -14.66 -4.83 5.72
N ASN A 126 -14.38 -5.34 4.51
CA ASN A 126 -13.25 -4.89 3.71
C ASN A 126 -13.38 -3.41 3.33
N LEU A 127 -14.54 -3.03 2.77
CA LEU A 127 -14.85 -1.64 2.45
C LEU A 127 -14.81 -0.75 3.69
N ALA A 128 -15.39 -1.20 4.81
CA ALA A 128 -15.36 -0.47 6.06
C ALA A 128 -13.92 -0.24 6.57
N ALA A 129 -13.03 -1.22 6.40
CA ALA A 129 -11.63 -1.09 6.76
C ALA A 129 -10.88 -0.07 5.87
N ILE A 130 -11.14 -0.06 4.56
CA ILE A 130 -10.56 0.92 3.63
C ILE A 130 -11.05 2.33 3.97
N LEU A 131 -12.36 2.54 4.18
CA LEU A 131 -12.92 3.83 4.57
C LEU A 131 -12.38 4.31 5.92
N ARG A 132 -12.23 3.40 6.89
CA ARG A 132 -11.60 3.71 8.18
C ARG A 132 -10.14 4.12 8.01
N ALA A 133 -9.38 3.43 7.17
CA ALA A 133 -7.99 3.77 6.89
C ALA A 133 -7.88 5.16 6.24
N ALA A 134 -8.72 5.46 5.25
CA ALA A 134 -8.82 6.77 4.63
C ALA A 134 -9.15 7.86 5.66
N ALA A 135 -10.14 7.63 6.54
CA ALA A 135 -10.51 8.57 7.60
C ALA A 135 -9.37 8.85 8.58
N ILE A 136 -8.61 7.82 8.96
CA ILE A 136 -7.42 7.97 9.82
C ILE A 136 -6.37 8.81 9.10
N LEU A 137 -6.02 8.49 7.85
CA LEU A 137 -4.98 9.17 7.08
C LEU A 137 -5.36 10.63 6.77
N LEU A 138 -6.63 10.93 6.48
CA LEU A 138 -7.15 12.28 6.30
C LEU A 138 -6.95 13.14 7.55
N ARG A 139 -7.14 12.55 8.74
CA ARG A 139 -7.00 13.23 10.03
C ARG A 139 -5.54 13.40 10.46
N MET A 140 -4.67 12.45 10.13
CA MET A 140 -3.29 12.42 10.61
C MET A 140 -2.35 13.32 9.83
N ASP A 141 -2.62 13.52 8.54
CA ASP A 141 -1.72 14.25 7.66
C ASP A 141 -2.52 14.93 6.54
N ALA A 142 -2.29 16.24 6.34
CA ALA A 142 -2.92 17.02 5.29
C ALA A 142 -2.09 17.08 3.99
N GLY A 143 -0.85 16.58 4.02
CA GLY A 143 0.14 16.79 2.97
C GLY A 143 0.13 15.79 1.81
N TRP A 144 -0.57 14.66 1.95
CA TRP A 144 -0.67 13.64 0.90
C TRP A 144 -1.76 13.96 -0.14
N THR A 145 -1.58 13.47 -1.36
CA THR A 145 -2.42 13.79 -2.53
C THR A 145 -3.22 12.61 -3.04
N TRP A 146 -2.65 11.40 -3.01
CA TRP A 146 -3.33 10.17 -3.40
C TRP A 146 -3.26 9.12 -2.30
N PHE A 147 -4.36 8.40 -2.13
CA PHE A 147 -4.47 7.21 -1.32
C PHE A 147 -4.26 5.97 -2.18
N VAL A 148 -3.43 5.03 -1.72
CA VAL A 148 -3.11 3.77 -2.39
C VAL A 148 -3.42 2.61 -1.45
N SER A 149 -4.36 1.73 -1.83
CA SER A 149 -4.64 0.51 -1.07
C SER A 149 -3.75 -0.64 -1.54
N LEU A 150 -3.04 -1.30 -0.64
CA LEU A 150 -2.25 -2.49 -0.92
C LEU A 150 -2.56 -3.59 0.09
N SER A 151 -2.36 -4.82 -0.32
CA SER A 151 -2.35 -6.00 0.52
C SER A 151 -0.97 -6.64 0.57
N ALA A 152 -0.78 -7.56 1.52
CA ALA A 152 0.46 -8.31 1.70
C ALA A 152 0.88 -9.17 0.48
N VAL A 153 -0.02 -9.33 -0.50
CA VAL A 153 0.21 -10.06 -1.75
C VAL A 153 0.53 -9.16 -2.95
N ASP A 154 0.51 -7.83 -2.79
CA ASP A 154 0.90 -6.87 -3.83
C ASP A 154 2.40 -6.54 -3.73
N TYR A 155 3.00 -6.09 -4.85
CA TYR A 155 4.39 -5.61 -4.87
C TYR A 155 4.60 -4.51 -5.93
N PRO A 156 5.46 -3.50 -5.67
CA PRO A 156 5.71 -2.42 -6.63
C PRO A 156 6.60 -2.87 -7.80
N LEU A 157 6.34 -2.33 -8.98
CA LEU A 157 7.14 -2.48 -10.22
C LEU A 157 7.91 -1.21 -10.61
N VAL A 158 7.81 -0.18 -9.78
CA VAL A 158 8.48 1.11 -9.92
C VAL A 158 9.04 1.55 -8.56
N THR A 159 10.09 2.36 -8.55
CA THR A 159 10.57 2.99 -7.30
C THR A 159 9.63 4.12 -6.86
N GLN A 160 9.73 4.56 -5.61
CA GLN A 160 8.97 5.73 -5.13
C GLN A 160 9.37 7.02 -5.85
N ASP A 161 10.64 7.12 -6.27
CA ASP A 161 11.10 8.24 -7.10
C ASP A 161 10.48 8.19 -8.50
N ASP A 162 10.40 7.01 -9.13
CA ASP A 162 9.70 6.82 -10.41
C ASP A 162 8.23 7.24 -10.31
N LEU A 163 7.53 6.73 -9.28
CA LEU A 163 6.12 7.00 -9.05
C LEU A 163 5.89 8.50 -8.85
N SER A 164 6.67 9.12 -7.96
CA SER A 164 6.58 10.56 -7.67
C SER A 164 6.90 11.42 -8.89
N HIS A 165 7.91 11.04 -9.67
CA HIS A 165 8.30 11.75 -10.89
C HIS A 165 7.16 11.77 -11.91
N VAL A 166 6.57 10.61 -12.19
CA VAL A 166 5.49 10.50 -13.19
C VAL A 166 4.21 11.19 -12.69
N PHE A 167 3.82 10.96 -11.44
CA PHE A 167 2.62 11.58 -10.86
C PHE A 167 2.74 13.10 -10.67
N SER A 168 3.96 13.67 -10.71
CA SER A 168 4.14 15.13 -10.72
C SER A 168 3.54 15.78 -11.99
N SER A 169 3.32 15.00 -13.06
CA SER A 169 2.65 15.46 -14.29
C SER A 169 1.16 15.14 -14.37
N VAL A 170 0.61 14.47 -13.35
CA VAL A 170 -0.79 14.04 -13.29
C VAL A 170 -1.57 15.04 -12.43
N SER A 171 -2.78 15.42 -12.88
CA SER A 171 -3.66 16.23 -12.06
C SER A 171 -4.03 15.50 -10.77
N ARG A 172 -3.88 16.18 -9.63
CA ARG A 172 -4.08 15.62 -8.28
C ARG A 172 -5.52 15.23 -7.97
N ASP A 173 -6.46 15.68 -8.81
CA ASP A 173 -7.89 15.35 -8.69
C ASP A 173 -8.29 14.08 -9.44
N LEU A 174 -7.39 13.51 -10.24
CA LEU A 174 -7.65 12.27 -10.98
C LEU A 174 -7.56 11.04 -10.07
N ASN A 175 -8.43 10.08 -10.35
CA ASN A 175 -8.61 8.82 -9.63
C ASN A 175 -8.34 7.67 -10.59
N PHE A 176 -7.44 6.75 -10.22
CA PHE A 176 -7.20 5.52 -10.97
C PHE A 176 -8.09 4.43 -10.40
N ILE A 177 -9.17 4.17 -11.12
CA ILE A 177 -10.22 3.23 -10.75
C ILE A 177 -10.69 2.53 -12.01
N ASP A 178 -10.40 1.23 -12.12
CA ASP A 178 -10.94 0.39 -13.19
C ASP A 178 -12.45 0.24 -12.97
N HIS A 179 -13.30 0.61 -13.93
CA HIS A 179 -14.75 0.61 -13.77
C HIS A 179 -15.49 0.24 -15.05
N THR A 180 -16.65 -0.41 -14.87
CA THR A 180 -17.64 -0.69 -15.91
C THR A 180 -19.04 -0.70 -15.31
N SER A 181 -20.03 -0.26 -16.08
CA SER A 181 -21.45 -0.45 -15.76
C SER A 181 -22.06 -1.70 -16.42
N ASP A 182 -21.31 -2.40 -17.27
CA ASP A 182 -21.73 -3.70 -17.79
C ASP A 182 -21.50 -4.75 -16.70
N LEU A 183 -22.55 -5.04 -15.95
CA LEU A 183 -22.49 -5.93 -14.79
C LEU A 183 -22.42 -7.41 -15.20
N GLY A 184 -22.96 -7.78 -16.38
CA GLY A 184 -23.10 -9.16 -16.81
C GLY A 184 -23.61 -10.09 -15.71
N TRP A 185 -22.91 -11.21 -15.49
CA TRP A 185 -23.26 -12.19 -14.45
C TRP A 185 -23.19 -11.62 -13.01
N LYS A 186 -22.38 -10.58 -12.77
CA LYS A 186 -22.21 -9.97 -11.45
C LYS A 186 -23.51 -9.35 -10.95
N GLU A 187 -24.39 -8.90 -11.84
CA GLU A 187 -25.71 -8.37 -11.45
C GLU A 187 -26.49 -9.39 -10.63
N SER A 188 -26.71 -10.58 -11.20
CA SER A 188 -27.51 -11.65 -10.59
C SER A 188 -26.85 -12.35 -9.40
N GLN A 189 -25.51 -12.33 -9.35
CA GLN A 189 -24.70 -13.07 -8.37
C GLN A 189 -24.13 -12.20 -7.23
N ARG A 190 -24.01 -10.89 -7.42
CA ARG A 190 -23.39 -9.99 -6.43
C ARG A 190 -24.26 -8.81 -6.02
N ILE A 191 -24.96 -8.19 -6.97
CA ILE A 191 -25.76 -6.97 -6.73
C ILE A 191 -27.17 -7.27 -6.23
N GLN A 192 -27.86 -8.21 -6.87
CA GLN A 192 -29.23 -8.61 -6.53
C GLN A 192 -29.32 -9.45 -5.24
N PRO A 193 -28.36 -10.34 -4.92
CA PRO A 193 -28.36 -11.02 -3.62
C PRO A 193 -28.15 -10.05 -2.47
N ILE A 194 -28.89 -10.24 -1.39
CA ILE A 194 -28.73 -9.47 -0.16
C ILE A 194 -27.85 -10.28 0.79
N VAL A 195 -26.74 -9.69 1.21
CA VAL A 195 -25.82 -10.34 2.15
C VAL A 195 -25.64 -9.52 3.43
N VAL A 196 -25.38 -10.20 4.53
CA VAL A 196 -25.08 -9.58 5.82
C VAL A 196 -23.68 -10.02 6.24
N ASP A 197 -22.79 -9.06 6.43
CA ASP A 197 -21.45 -9.31 6.92
C ASP A 197 -21.42 -9.28 8.46
N PRO A 198 -21.28 -10.44 9.14
CA PRO A 198 -21.15 -10.45 10.58
C PRO A 198 -19.85 -9.81 11.06
N GLY A 199 -18.82 -9.65 10.22
CA GLY A 199 -17.56 -9.00 10.59
C GLY A 199 -17.74 -7.56 11.09
N ILE A 200 -18.86 -6.91 10.73
CA ILE A 200 -19.19 -5.54 11.14
C ILE A 200 -19.74 -5.45 12.57
N TYR A 201 -20.46 -6.47 13.06
CA TYR A 201 -21.18 -6.40 14.34
C TYR A 201 -21.01 -7.64 15.25
N LEU A 202 -20.44 -8.74 14.76
CA LEU A 202 -20.18 -9.98 15.48
C LEU A 202 -18.72 -10.40 15.36
N ALA A 203 -17.96 -10.19 16.44
CA ALA A 203 -16.51 -10.37 16.50
C ALA A 203 -15.97 -11.83 16.31
N ARG A 204 -16.80 -12.82 15.93
CA ARG A 204 -16.37 -14.24 15.85
C ARG A 204 -16.77 -14.96 14.57
N ARG A 205 -17.42 -14.32 13.59
CA ARG A 205 -17.79 -14.95 12.32
C ARG A 205 -17.21 -14.17 11.15
N SER A 206 -16.68 -14.89 10.16
CA SER A 206 -16.01 -14.34 8.97
C SER A 206 -16.59 -14.94 7.68
N GLN A 207 -17.86 -15.34 7.73
CA GLN A 207 -18.62 -15.83 6.58
C GLN A 207 -19.87 -14.97 6.48
N ILE A 208 -20.17 -14.49 5.28
CA ILE A 208 -21.38 -13.71 5.02
C ILE A 208 -22.63 -14.59 5.13
N PHE A 209 -23.75 -13.99 5.53
CA PHE A 209 -25.06 -14.62 5.45
C PHE A 209 -25.76 -14.15 4.19
N HIS A 210 -26.36 -15.08 3.46
CA HIS A 210 -27.24 -14.76 2.34
C HIS A 210 -28.68 -14.73 2.83
N ALA A 211 -29.41 -13.67 2.48
CA ALA A 211 -30.86 -13.67 2.61
C ALA A 211 -31.48 -14.65 1.60
N THR A 212 -32.64 -15.20 1.95
CA THR A 212 -33.42 -16.07 1.06
C THR A 212 -33.92 -15.31 -0.17
N GLU A 213 -34.40 -14.08 0.04
CA GLU A 213 -34.93 -13.22 -1.01
C GLU A 213 -33.83 -12.37 -1.65
N LYS A 214 -33.99 -12.09 -2.95
CA LYS A 214 -33.16 -11.14 -3.70
C LYS A 214 -33.88 -9.80 -3.82
N ARG A 215 -33.12 -8.73 -4.10
CA ARG A 215 -33.66 -7.41 -4.48
C ARG A 215 -33.39 -7.13 -5.96
N PRO A 216 -34.21 -6.31 -6.63
CA PRO A 216 -33.86 -5.78 -7.95
C PRO A 216 -32.62 -4.88 -7.85
N THR A 217 -31.92 -4.74 -8.97
CA THR A 217 -30.87 -3.72 -9.14
C THR A 217 -31.51 -2.33 -8.99
N PRO A 218 -30.87 -1.40 -8.24
CA PRO A 218 -31.45 -0.09 -7.95
C PRO A 218 -31.61 0.74 -9.23
N ASP A 219 -32.68 1.51 -9.29
CA ASP A 219 -33.01 2.47 -10.35
C ASP A 219 -32.63 3.92 -9.99
N GLY A 220 -32.49 4.22 -8.70
CA GLY A 220 -32.13 5.55 -8.19
C GLY A 220 -30.66 5.95 -8.41
N PHE A 221 -29.79 5.02 -8.81
CA PHE A 221 -28.40 5.29 -9.21
C PHE A 221 -27.89 4.17 -10.11
N LYS A 222 -26.87 4.47 -10.93
CA LYS A 222 -26.25 3.46 -11.81
C LYS A 222 -25.18 2.69 -11.04
N VAL A 223 -25.26 1.36 -11.02
CA VAL A 223 -24.22 0.52 -10.40
C VAL A 223 -23.03 0.41 -11.34
N PHE A 224 -21.84 0.66 -10.80
CA PHE A 224 -20.56 0.38 -11.45
C PHE A 224 -19.79 -0.66 -10.63
N THR A 225 -19.03 -1.49 -11.32
CA THR A 225 -18.12 -2.49 -10.72
C THR A 225 -16.75 -2.43 -11.37
N GLY A 226 -15.73 -2.95 -10.71
CA GLY A 226 -14.39 -3.04 -11.24
C GLY A 226 -13.41 -3.69 -10.27
N SER A 227 -12.14 -3.36 -10.40
CA SER A 227 -11.09 -3.84 -9.49
C SER A 227 -11.33 -3.33 -8.05
N PRO A 228 -11.18 -4.19 -7.01
CA PRO A 228 -11.25 -3.71 -5.62
C PRO A 228 -10.03 -2.85 -5.25
N TRP A 229 -9.03 -2.77 -6.13
CA TRP A 229 -7.82 -2.00 -5.93
C TRP A 229 -7.92 -0.65 -6.62
N VAL A 230 -7.60 0.41 -5.90
CA VAL A 230 -7.82 1.79 -6.37
C VAL A 230 -6.68 2.69 -5.94
N ILE A 231 -6.48 3.77 -6.70
CA ILE A 231 -5.68 4.93 -6.28
C ILE A 231 -6.57 6.15 -6.36
N LEU A 232 -6.98 6.65 -5.20
CA LEU A 232 -8.00 7.69 -5.09
C LEU A 232 -7.39 9.02 -4.69
N SER A 233 -7.88 10.11 -5.29
CA SER A 233 -7.51 11.45 -4.90
C SER A 233 -7.98 11.74 -3.47
N ARG A 234 -7.23 12.60 -2.78
CA ARG A 234 -7.64 13.10 -1.46
C ARG A 234 -9.02 13.75 -1.51
N SER A 235 -9.30 14.58 -2.52
CA SER A 235 -10.56 15.29 -2.68
C SER A 235 -11.76 14.34 -2.78
N PHE A 236 -11.63 13.23 -3.51
CA PHE A 236 -12.67 12.21 -3.61
C PHE A 236 -12.87 11.44 -2.29
N LEU A 237 -11.80 11.16 -1.56
CA LEU A 237 -11.91 10.52 -0.24
C LEU A 237 -12.51 11.45 0.82
N GLU A 238 -12.22 12.75 0.77
CA GLU A 238 -12.89 13.74 1.62
C GLU A 238 -14.39 13.75 1.36
N PHE A 239 -14.81 13.71 0.09
CA PHE A 239 -16.23 13.56 -0.28
C PHE A 239 -16.84 12.29 0.31
N CYS A 240 -16.16 11.14 0.17
CA CYS A 240 -16.66 9.85 0.66
C CYS A 240 -16.74 9.77 2.20
N VAL A 241 -15.75 10.32 2.90
CA VAL A 241 -15.59 10.17 4.36
C VAL A 241 -16.31 11.26 5.14
N LEU A 242 -16.19 12.53 4.71
CA LEU A 242 -16.82 13.66 5.40
C LEU A 242 -18.31 13.74 5.04
N GLY A 243 -18.68 13.31 3.83
CA GLY A 243 -20.07 13.16 3.39
C GLY A 243 -20.85 14.47 3.42
N TRP A 244 -20.32 15.59 2.92
CA TRP A 244 -21.15 16.79 2.84
C TRP A 244 -22.39 16.59 1.94
N ASP A 245 -22.31 15.69 0.97
CA ASP A 245 -23.44 15.17 0.19
C ASP A 245 -23.98 13.84 0.77
N ASN A 246 -25.25 13.53 0.50
CA ASN A 246 -25.88 12.30 0.98
C ASN A 246 -25.51 11.06 0.14
N LEU A 247 -25.11 11.23 -1.12
CA LEU A 247 -24.83 10.15 -2.07
C LEU A 247 -23.85 9.10 -1.50
N PRO A 248 -22.66 9.45 -0.96
CA PRO A 248 -21.75 8.46 -0.38
C PRO A 248 -22.39 7.66 0.76
N ARG A 249 -23.16 8.32 1.64
CA ARG A 249 -23.84 7.64 2.76
C ARG A 249 -24.93 6.70 2.29
N THR A 250 -25.76 7.15 1.35
CA THR A 250 -26.85 6.35 0.77
C THR A 250 -26.30 5.12 0.07
N LEU A 251 -25.26 5.28 -0.76
CA LEU A 251 -24.63 4.16 -1.45
C LEU A 251 -23.92 3.24 -0.45
N LEU A 252 -23.30 3.77 0.61
CA LEU A 252 -22.66 2.95 1.64
C LEU A 252 -23.68 2.05 2.34
N MET A 253 -24.87 2.57 2.67
CA MET A 253 -25.97 1.77 3.22
C MET A 253 -26.38 0.64 2.27
N TYR A 254 -26.46 0.91 0.96
CA TYR A 254 -26.80 -0.10 -0.04
C TYR A 254 -25.70 -1.18 -0.20
N PHE A 255 -24.45 -0.74 -0.38
CA PHE A 255 -23.30 -1.60 -0.62
C PHE A 255 -22.85 -2.38 0.61
N ASN A 256 -23.30 -1.97 1.82
CA ASN A 256 -23.13 -2.77 3.02
C ASN A 256 -23.78 -4.17 2.92
N ASN A 257 -24.74 -4.34 2.01
CA ASN A 257 -25.42 -5.62 1.78
C ASN A 257 -25.15 -6.23 0.40
N VAL A 258 -24.03 -5.88 -0.23
CA VAL A 258 -23.57 -6.41 -1.54
C VAL A 258 -22.36 -7.30 -1.35
N VAL A 259 -22.30 -8.41 -2.09
CA VAL A 259 -21.12 -9.30 -2.12
C VAL A 259 -19.94 -8.55 -2.72
N LEU A 260 -18.77 -8.59 -2.06
CA LEU A 260 -17.54 -7.91 -2.50
C LEU A 260 -17.77 -6.41 -2.76
N SER A 261 -18.37 -5.74 -1.77
CA SER A 261 -18.79 -4.34 -1.85
C SER A 261 -17.70 -3.34 -2.30
N GLU A 262 -16.44 -3.63 -2.01
CA GLU A 262 -15.26 -2.86 -2.40
C GLU A 262 -15.07 -2.81 -3.93
N GLU A 263 -15.54 -3.83 -4.66
CA GLU A 263 -15.53 -3.85 -6.12
C GLU A 263 -16.63 -2.98 -6.74
N SER A 264 -17.46 -2.28 -5.95
CA SER A 264 -18.60 -1.52 -6.49
C SER A 264 -18.86 -0.18 -5.82
N TYR A 265 -18.52 -0.03 -4.53
CA TYR A 265 -18.81 1.20 -3.79
C TYR A 265 -18.13 2.44 -4.38
N PHE A 266 -16.79 2.46 -4.44
CA PHE A 266 -16.06 3.64 -4.94
C PHE A 266 -16.41 3.93 -6.40
N HIS A 267 -16.54 2.88 -7.21
CA HIS A 267 -16.94 2.93 -8.62
C HIS A 267 -18.31 3.61 -8.79
N SER A 268 -19.30 3.19 -8.00
CA SER A 268 -20.65 3.74 -8.09
C SER A 268 -20.71 5.16 -7.51
N VAL A 269 -20.02 5.43 -6.40
CA VAL A 269 -20.01 6.79 -5.81
C VAL A 269 -19.37 7.78 -6.78
N ILE A 270 -18.19 7.46 -7.33
CA ILE A 270 -17.47 8.40 -8.21
C ILE A 270 -18.23 8.67 -9.51
N CYS A 271 -18.87 7.65 -10.08
CA CYS A 271 -19.59 7.78 -11.35
C CYS A 271 -20.98 8.41 -11.23
N ASN A 272 -21.60 8.38 -10.04
CA ASN A 272 -22.88 9.05 -9.79
C ASN A 272 -22.71 10.45 -9.17
N ALA A 273 -21.49 10.87 -8.83
CA ALA A 273 -21.21 12.21 -8.32
C ALA A 273 -20.86 13.18 -9.48
N PRO A 274 -21.66 14.24 -9.73
CA PRO A 274 -21.41 15.17 -10.84
C PRO A 274 -20.03 15.82 -10.84
N GLU A 275 -19.46 16.08 -9.66
CA GLU A 275 -18.15 16.71 -9.48
C GLU A 275 -16.98 15.76 -9.78
N PHE A 276 -17.19 14.44 -9.68
CA PHE A 276 -16.11 13.45 -9.79
C PHE A 276 -16.23 12.49 -10.98
N LYS A 277 -17.40 12.39 -11.64
CA LYS A 277 -17.62 11.45 -12.76
C LYS A 277 -16.63 11.62 -13.93
N ASN A 278 -16.04 12.81 -14.08
CA ASN A 278 -15.07 13.15 -15.12
C ASN A 278 -13.61 13.09 -14.63
N THR A 279 -13.35 12.65 -13.39
CA THR A 279 -12.00 12.55 -12.83
C THR A 279 -11.50 11.11 -12.75
N THR A 280 -12.13 10.19 -13.48
CA THR A 280 -11.78 8.76 -13.51
C THR A 280 -10.84 8.41 -14.65
N LEU A 281 -9.71 7.78 -14.33
CA LEU A 281 -8.85 7.05 -15.25
C LEU A 281 -9.13 5.57 -15.08
N ASN A 282 -9.57 4.91 -16.16
CA ASN A 282 -10.05 3.53 -16.14
C ASN A 282 -8.88 2.53 -16.07
N SER A 283 -8.21 2.48 -14.92
CA SER A 283 -7.09 1.57 -14.62
C SER A 283 -6.86 1.56 -13.12
N ASP A 284 -6.48 0.41 -12.56
CA ASP A 284 -6.01 0.30 -11.17
C ASP A 284 -4.47 0.34 -11.04
N LEU A 285 -3.75 0.51 -12.15
CA LEU A 285 -2.29 0.46 -12.26
C LEU A 285 -1.66 -0.84 -11.69
N ARG A 286 -2.38 -1.98 -11.75
CA ARG A 286 -1.87 -3.29 -11.33
C ARG A 286 -1.75 -4.27 -12.50
N TYR A 287 -0.63 -4.97 -12.52
CA TYR A 287 -0.44 -6.11 -13.39
C TYR A 287 -1.00 -7.36 -12.71
N MET A 288 -1.91 -8.03 -13.40
CA MET A 288 -2.57 -9.26 -12.97
C MET A 288 -2.66 -10.23 -14.13
N VAL A 289 -2.43 -11.52 -13.85
CA VAL A 289 -2.69 -12.60 -14.80
C VAL A 289 -3.87 -13.40 -14.28
N TRP A 290 -4.87 -13.59 -15.13
CA TRP A 290 -6.06 -14.39 -14.80
C TRP A 290 -5.96 -15.76 -15.48
N ASP A 291 -6.34 -16.80 -14.75
CA ASP A 291 -6.56 -18.13 -15.34
C ASP A 291 -7.70 -18.07 -16.37
N ASN A 292 -7.76 -19.03 -17.29
CA ASN A 292 -8.88 -19.19 -18.21
C ASN A 292 -9.55 -20.57 -18.00
N PRO A 293 -10.79 -20.63 -17.48
CA PRO A 293 -11.64 -19.50 -17.05
C PRO A 293 -11.12 -18.81 -15.78
N PRO A 294 -11.48 -17.53 -15.54
CA PRO A 294 -11.01 -16.79 -14.38
C PRO A 294 -11.53 -17.41 -13.09
N LYS A 295 -10.64 -17.53 -12.10
CA LYS A 295 -10.98 -17.89 -10.72
C LYS A 295 -11.40 -16.65 -9.92
N MET A 296 -11.73 -16.84 -8.64
CA MET A 296 -12.06 -15.75 -7.72
C MET A 296 -10.90 -14.76 -7.53
N GLU A 297 -9.67 -15.25 -7.59
CA GLU A 297 -8.46 -14.42 -7.48
C GLU A 297 -7.52 -14.68 -8.66
N PRO A 298 -6.68 -13.69 -9.03
CA PRO A 298 -5.71 -13.85 -10.09
C PRO A 298 -4.63 -14.88 -9.74
N HIS A 299 -3.93 -15.34 -10.77
CA HIS A 299 -2.80 -16.25 -10.68
C HIS A 299 -1.70 -15.70 -9.77
N PHE A 300 -1.01 -16.61 -9.06
CA PHE A 300 0.18 -16.26 -8.30
C PHE A 300 1.38 -16.10 -9.23
N LEU A 301 1.82 -14.86 -9.42
CA LEU A 301 2.95 -14.51 -10.26
C LEU A 301 4.25 -15.11 -9.70
N ASN A 302 5.07 -15.63 -10.60
CA ASN A 302 6.36 -16.23 -10.28
C ASN A 302 7.44 -15.75 -11.27
N THR A 303 8.64 -16.34 -11.20
CA THR A 303 9.78 -15.92 -12.04
C THR A 303 9.55 -16.00 -13.55
N SER A 304 8.63 -16.84 -14.04
CA SER A 304 8.26 -16.94 -15.46
C SER A 304 7.53 -15.69 -15.96
N ASP A 305 6.79 -15.02 -15.08
CA ASP A 305 5.95 -13.87 -15.45
C ASP A 305 6.73 -12.56 -15.43
N TYR A 306 7.96 -12.58 -14.89
CA TYR A 306 8.76 -11.39 -14.60
C TYR A 306 8.95 -10.47 -15.81
N ASP A 307 9.22 -11.01 -16.99
CA ASP A 307 9.50 -10.17 -18.16
C ASP A 307 8.24 -9.44 -18.64
N LEU A 308 7.08 -10.10 -18.62
CA LEU A 308 5.79 -9.50 -18.92
C LEU A 308 5.39 -8.47 -17.87
N MET A 309 5.59 -8.78 -16.59
CA MET A 309 5.39 -7.84 -15.49
C MET A 309 6.19 -6.55 -15.70
N VAL A 310 7.48 -6.66 -15.99
CA VAL A 310 8.38 -5.50 -16.21
C VAL A 310 8.04 -4.72 -17.48
N GLN A 311 7.45 -5.38 -18.48
CA GLN A 311 7.02 -4.77 -19.73
C GLN A 311 5.67 -4.07 -19.63
N SER A 312 4.80 -4.48 -18.70
CA SER A 312 3.46 -3.91 -18.50
C SER A 312 3.42 -2.40 -18.29
N GLY A 313 4.50 -1.83 -17.75
CA GLY A 313 4.61 -0.39 -17.51
C GLY A 313 3.61 0.14 -16.47
N VAL A 314 3.06 -0.70 -15.59
CA VAL A 314 2.19 -0.26 -14.48
C VAL A 314 2.97 -0.16 -13.16
N ALA A 315 2.35 0.42 -12.12
CA ALA A 315 3.02 0.73 -10.86
C ALA A 315 3.17 -0.48 -9.92
N PHE A 316 2.22 -1.41 -9.95
CA PHE A 316 2.15 -2.53 -9.01
C PHE A 316 1.83 -3.85 -9.73
N ALA A 317 2.02 -4.97 -9.06
CA ALA A 317 1.62 -6.29 -9.53
C ALA A 317 1.00 -7.12 -8.41
N ARG A 318 0.16 -8.08 -8.79
CA ARG A 318 -0.41 -9.08 -7.88
C ARG A 318 -0.84 -10.37 -8.59
N GLN A 319 -0.90 -11.51 -7.91
CA GLN A 319 -0.52 -11.71 -6.50
C GLN A 319 0.75 -12.54 -6.36
N PHE A 320 1.47 -12.38 -5.26
CA PHE A 320 2.72 -13.12 -5.00
C PHE A 320 2.60 -14.08 -3.83
N GLN A 321 3.21 -15.25 -3.97
CA GLN A 321 3.40 -16.16 -2.85
C GLN A 321 4.39 -15.57 -1.85
N LYS A 322 4.30 -16.02 -0.60
CA LYS A 322 5.27 -15.64 0.42
C LYS A 322 6.66 -16.11 0.01
N ASP A 323 7.62 -15.19 0.03
CA ASP A 323 9.04 -15.44 -0.25
C ASP A 323 9.31 -16.04 -1.65
N ASP A 324 8.43 -15.77 -2.62
CA ASP A 324 8.67 -16.18 -4.02
C ASP A 324 9.94 -15.52 -4.58
N PRO A 325 10.83 -16.25 -5.28
CA PRO A 325 12.06 -15.70 -5.85
C PRO A 325 11.85 -14.53 -6.82
N VAL A 326 10.66 -14.38 -7.41
CA VAL A 326 10.35 -13.22 -8.25
C VAL A 326 10.41 -11.92 -7.46
N LEU A 327 10.06 -11.92 -6.18
CA LEU A 327 10.13 -10.74 -5.31
C LEU A 327 11.58 -10.28 -5.13
N ASP A 328 12.52 -11.21 -4.99
CA ASP A 328 13.95 -10.90 -4.90
C ASP A 328 14.47 -10.35 -6.24
N LYS A 329 13.99 -10.91 -7.36
CA LYS A 329 14.30 -10.42 -8.70
C LYS A 329 13.79 -8.98 -8.89
N VAL A 330 12.61 -8.64 -8.38
CA VAL A 330 12.08 -7.26 -8.38
C VAL A 330 12.93 -6.35 -7.47
N ASP A 331 13.24 -6.78 -6.25
CA ASP A 331 14.07 -6.02 -5.31
C ASP A 331 15.44 -5.66 -5.91
N GLU A 332 16.10 -6.63 -6.55
CA GLU A 332 17.43 -6.45 -7.14
C GLU A 332 17.38 -5.64 -8.44
N LYS A 333 16.49 -6.00 -9.36
CA LYS A 333 16.54 -5.48 -10.73
C LYS A 333 15.75 -4.20 -10.92
N ILE A 334 14.65 -4.02 -10.19
CA ILE A 334 13.79 -2.83 -10.28
C ILE A 334 14.11 -1.87 -9.14
N LEU A 335 13.93 -2.30 -7.88
CA LEU A 335 13.97 -1.41 -6.72
C LEU A 335 15.40 -1.11 -6.24
N LYS A 336 16.39 -1.84 -6.76
CA LYS A 336 17.83 -1.72 -6.43
C LYS A 336 18.12 -1.82 -4.93
N ARG A 337 17.32 -2.59 -4.19
CA ARG A 337 17.37 -2.70 -2.73
C ARG A 337 17.89 -4.06 -2.28
N GLY A 338 18.43 -4.12 -1.08
CA GLY A 338 18.80 -5.38 -0.42
C GLY A 338 17.64 -5.94 0.40
N HIS A 339 17.77 -7.20 0.84
CA HIS A 339 16.83 -7.81 1.77
C HIS A 339 16.71 -6.96 3.05
N ASP A 340 15.48 -6.79 3.55
CA ASP A 340 15.15 -5.97 4.74
C ASP A 340 15.64 -4.52 4.72
N ARG A 341 15.94 -3.93 3.55
CA ARG A 341 16.37 -2.52 3.42
C ARG A 341 15.37 -1.69 2.65
N VAL A 342 15.19 -0.44 3.06
CA VAL A 342 14.35 0.51 2.31
C VAL A 342 14.82 0.60 0.84
N ALA A 343 13.87 0.71 -0.09
CA ALA A 343 14.19 0.98 -1.48
C ALA A 343 14.88 2.35 -1.61
N PRO A 344 16.12 2.43 -2.13
CA PRO A 344 16.85 3.68 -2.18
C PRO A 344 16.22 4.67 -3.17
N GLY A 345 15.93 5.87 -2.68
CA GLY A 345 15.59 7.04 -3.49
C GLY A 345 16.71 8.08 -3.49
N ALA A 346 16.52 9.19 -4.20
CA ALA A 346 17.48 10.30 -4.24
C ALA A 346 17.80 10.89 -2.85
N TRP A 347 16.87 10.75 -1.91
CA TRP A 347 17.01 11.19 -0.53
C TRP A 347 18.01 10.35 0.29
N CYS A 348 18.38 9.14 -0.15
CA CYS A 348 19.35 8.29 0.55
C CYS A 348 20.77 8.70 0.19
N THR A 349 21.51 9.26 1.15
CA THR A 349 22.87 9.82 0.93
C THR A 349 23.99 8.96 1.51
N GLY A 350 23.64 7.91 2.26
CA GLY A 350 24.60 7.00 2.86
C GLY A 350 25.45 6.28 1.81
N ARG A 351 26.74 6.09 2.10
CA ARG A 351 27.65 5.38 1.18
C ARG A 351 27.22 3.93 1.05
N ARG A 352 26.83 3.53 -0.16
CA ARG A 352 26.46 2.14 -0.47
C ARG A 352 27.67 1.22 -0.24
N THR A 353 27.61 0.44 0.83
CA THR A 353 28.56 -0.64 1.13
C THR A 353 27.78 -1.89 1.51
N TRP A 354 28.46 -3.03 1.59
CA TRP A 354 27.79 -4.30 1.94
C TRP A 354 27.07 -4.22 3.29
N TRP A 355 27.64 -3.52 4.27
CA TRP A 355 27.18 -3.50 5.66
C TRP A 355 26.33 -2.28 6.03
N ILE A 356 26.34 -1.22 5.23
CA ILE A 356 25.67 0.05 5.56
C ILE A 356 24.51 0.25 4.59
N ASP A 357 23.32 0.45 5.15
CA ASP A 357 22.12 0.85 4.40
C ASP A 357 22.30 2.28 3.90
N PRO A 358 22.26 2.55 2.58
CA PRO A 358 22.35 3.91 2.05
C PRO A 358 21.25 4.84 2.59
N CYS A 359 20.12 4.31 3.06
CA CYS A 359 19.02 5.08 3.61
C CYS A 359 19.10 5.27 5.14
N SER A 360 20.21 4.86 5.78
CA SER A 360 20.49 5.21 7.18
C SER A 360 20.95 6.65 7.37
N GLN A 361 21.33 7.33 6.29
CA GLN A 361 21.63 8.76 6.21
C GLN A 361 20.80 9.35 5.08
N TRP A 362 20.31 10.56 5.27
CA TRP A 362 19.42 11.21 4.30
C TRP A 362 19.80 12.64 3.99
N GLY A 363 19.49 13.05 2.77
CA GLY A 363 19.62 14.42 2.28
C GLY A 363 18.26 15.10 2.17
N ASP A 364 18.08 15.82 1.08
CA ASP A 364 16.81 16.46 0.76
C ASP A 364 15.78 15.42 0.29
N VAL A 365 14.68 15.28 1.06
CA VAL A 365 13.57 14.37 0.77
C VAL A 365 12.62 14.91 -0.29
N ASN A 366 12.85 16.12 -0.80
CA ASN A 366 12.07 16.74 -1.87
C ASN A 366 12.67 16.49 -3.26
N VAL A 367 13.91 15.98 -3.33
CA VAL A 367 14.55 15.61 -4.58
C VAL A 367 14.10 14.21 -4.99
N VAL A 368 13.75 14.07 -6.26
CA VAL A 368 13.32 12.81 -6.86
C VAL A 368 14.20 12.53 -8.07
N LYS A 369 14.73 11.30 -8.17
CA LYS A 369 15.56 10.86 -9.29
C LYS A 369 14.91 9.66 -9.99
N PRO A 370 14.20 9.87 -11.11
CA PRO A 370 13.60 8.76 -11.83
C PRO A 370 14.67 7.78 -12.34
N GLY A 371 14.35 6.50 -12.23
CA GLY A 371 15.07 5.37 -12.80
C GLY A 371 14.50 4.93 -14.15
N PRO A 372 14.95 3.77 -14.66
CA PRO A 372 14.55 3.27 -15.98
C PRO A 372 13.04 2.98 -16.12
N GLN A 373 12.39 2.55 -15.03
CA GLN A 373 10.99 2.16 -15.07
C GLN A 373 10.04 3.37 -15.16
N ALA A 374 10.46 4.57 -14.74
CA ALA A 374 9.70 5.80 -14.94
C ALA A 374 9.35 6.05 -16.41
N LYS A 375 10.20 5.65 -17.36
CA LYS A 375 9.93 5.87 -18.80
C LYS A 375 8.70 5.10 -19.26
N LYS A 376 8.67 3.79 -19.01
CA LYS A 376 7.53 2.92 -19.36
C LYS A 376 6.28 3.34 -18.62
N PHE A 377 6.42 3.65 -17.32
CA PHE A 377 5.30 4.09 -16.52
C PHE A 377 4.71 5.41 -17.02
N LYS A 378 5.55 6.35 -17.43
CA LYS A 378 5.12 7.60 -18.06
C LYS A 378 4.36 7.36 -19.37
N GLU A 379 4.80 6.40 -20.18
CA GLU A 379 4.11 6.03 -21.42
C GLU A 379 2.70 5.47 -21.12
N THR A 380 2.57 4.59 -20.14
CA THR A 380 1.26 4.08 -19.67
C THR A 380 0.35 5.20 -19.19
N ILE A 381 0.85 6.09 -18.32
CA ILE A 381 0.06 7.22 -17.80
C ILE A 381 -0.35 8.16 -18.93
N LYS A 382 0.53 8.42 -19.90
CA LYS A 382 0.19 9.24 -21.07
C LYS A 382 -0.97 8.61 -21.86
N ASN A 383 -0.91 7.31 -22.15
CA ASN A 383 -1.98 6.62 -22.88
C ASN A 383 -3.31 6.72 -22.13
N LEU A 384 -3.33 6.53 -20.81
CA LEU A 384 -4.53 6.69 -19.99
C LEU A 384 -5.09 8.12 -20.04
N LEU A 385 -4.22 9.14 -20.01
CA LEU A 385 -4.64 10.53 -20.15
C LEU A 385 -5.18 10.85 -21.55
N ASP A 386 -4.59 10.28 -22.60
CA ASP A 386 -5.05 10.44 -23.98
C ASP A 386 -6.44 9.79 -24.16
N GLU A 387 -6.65 8.58 -23.62
CA GLU A 387 -7.96 7.93 -23.60
C GLU A 387 -9.01 8.71 -22.79
N TRP A 388 -8.61 9.27 -21.66
CA TRP A 388 -9.48 10.13 -20.84
C TRP A 388 -9.90 11.41 -21.57
N ASN A 389 -8.95 12.08 -22.23
CA ASN A 389 -9.22 13.28 -23.04
C ASN A 389 -10.17 12.97 -24.21
N SER A 390 -10.10 11.76 -24.77
CA SER A 390 -11.00 11.31 -25.82
C SER A 390 -12.39 10.85 -25.33
N GLN A 391 -12.63 10.89 -24.01
CA GLN A 391 -13.88 10.47 -23.36
C GLN A 391 -14.30 9.02 -23.65
N MET A 392 -13.36 8.14 -24.02
CA MET A 392 -13.67 6.75 -24.36
C MET A 392 -14.09 5.93 -23.13
N ASN A 393 -13.43 6.14 -22.00
CA ASN A 393 -13.53 5.28 -20.81
C ASN A 393 -14.07 6.03 -19.56
N GLN A 394 -14.99 6.97 -19.76
CA GLN A 394 -15.64 7.71 -18.68
C GLN A 394 -16.84 6.96 -18.09
N CYS A 395 -17.34 7.43 -16.95
CA CYS A 395 -18.56 6.96 -16.30
C CYS A 395 -19.79 7.16 -17.22
N LYS A 396 -20.02 6.20 -18.12
CA LYS A 396 -21.11 6.19 -19.10
C LYS A 396 -22.12 5.12 -18.77
#